data_AF-A0A917YU99-F1
#
_entry.id   AF-A0A917YU99-F1
#
_cell.length_a   1.000
_cell.length_b   1.000
_cell.length_c   1.000
_cell.angle_alpha   90.00
_cell.angle_beta   90.00
_cell.angle_gamma   90.00
#
_symmetry.space_group_name_H-M   'P 1'
#
loop_
_entity.id
_entity.type
_entity.pdbx_description
1 polymer ?
#
loop_
_entity_poly.entity_id
_entity_poly.type
_entity_poly.pdbx_seq_one_letter_code
_entity_poly.pdbx_strand_id
1 'polypeptide(L)'
;MLLLGFATNANQAPAQLLVSPDTCVTINKGRTCYTQVSIEWHLPQTGDYCLFLAGLSEPLACWQNRQQGNWQFEFSSSTSTTLLLKQGNEVLLSQEIQVNWVYESQRRKRNWRLF
;
A
#
# COMPACT_ATOMS: atom_id res chain seq x y z
N MET A 1 25.09 49.73 2.51
CA MET A 1 24.55 48.83 1.46
C MET A 1 24.12 47.55 2.16
N LEU A 2 22.86 47.48 2.59
CA LEU A 2 22.31 46.37 3.36
C LEU A 2 21.92 45.24 2.40
N LEU A 3 22.65 44.13 2.42
CA LEU A 3 22.27 42.91 1.71
C LEU A 3 21.37 42.08 2.63
N LEU A 4 20.05 42.20 2.42
CA LEU A 4 19.07 41.28 2.98
C LEU A 4 19.17 39.96 2.20
N GLY A 5 19.82 38.97 2.79
CA GLY A 5 19.82 37.60 2.27
C GLY A 5 18.52 36.90 2.63
N PHE A 6 17.71 36.56 1.62
CA PHE A 6 16.56 35.67 1.79
C PHE A 6 17.06 34.23 1.79
N ALA A 7 16.96 33.54 2.93
CA ALA A 7 17.13 32.09 2.98
C ALA A 7 15.88 31.42 2.40
N THR A 8 16.02 30.71 1.29
CA THR A 8 14.97 29.83 0.77
C THR A 8 14.94 28.57 1.63
N ASN A 9 13.87 28.39 2.41
CA ASN A 9 13.65 27.13 3.13
C ASN A 9 13.54 25.99 2.10
N ALA A 10 14.40 24.99 2.23
CA ALA A 10 14.35 23.77 1.43
C ALA A 10 13.00 23.08 1.68
N ASN A 11 12.15 23.07 0.66
CA ASN A 11 10.86 22.40 0.65
C ASN A 11 11.11 20.88 0.62
N GLN A 12 11.28 20.26 1.79
CA GLN A 12 11.42 18.81 1.90
C GLN A 12 10.05 18.17 1.62
N ALA A 13 9.98 17.32 0.59
CA ALA A 13 8.77 16.57 0.32
C ALA A 13 8.44 15.67 1.52
N PRO A 14 7.16 15.58 1.92
CA PRO A 14 6.77 14.75 3.06
C PRO A 14 7.07 13.29 2.80
N ALA A 15 7.36 12.54 3.86
CA ALA A 15 7.48 11.09 3.83
C ALA A 15 6.17 10.46 3.32
N GLN A 16 6.24 9.58 2.33
CA GLN A 16 5.06 8.97 1.69
C GLN A 16 5.30 7.52 1.31
N LEU A 17 4.24 6.71 1.44
CA LEU A 17 4.14 5.33 0.98
C LEU A 17 2.80 5.18 0.25
N LEU A 18 2.86 5.07 -1.07
CA LEU A 18 1.71 4.95 -1.96
C LEU A 18 1.56 3.50 -2.40
N VAL A 19 0.33 3.01 -2.42
CA VAL A 19 -0.02 1.63 -2.77
C VAL A 19 -1.20 1.66 -3.73
N SER A 20 -1.08 0.99 -4.88
CA SER A 20 -2.10 0.98 -5.92
C SER A 20 -2.23 -0.40 -6.57
N PRO A 21 -3.43 -1.02 -6.58
CA PRO A 21 -4.58 -0.64 -5.77
C PRO A 21 -4.33 -0.93 -4.27
N ASP A 22 -4.90 -0.10 -3.39
CA ASP A 22 -4.93 -0.34 -1.94
C ASP A 22 -6.15 -1.18 -1.51
N THR A 23 -7.04 -1.51 -2.45
CA THR A 23 -8.22 -2.34 -2.24
C THR A 23 -8.25 -3.49 -3.25
N CYS A 24 -8.58 -4.68 -2.75
CA CYS A 24 -8.72 -5.90 -3.53
C CYS A 24 -10.11 -6.48 -3.29
N VAL A 25 -10.90 -6.66 -4.35
CA VAL A 25 -12.33 -7.02 -4.24
C VAL A 25 -12.58 -8.45 -4.73
N THR A 26 -13.30 -9.23 -3.92
CA THR A 26 -13.72 -10.60 -4.26
C THR A 26 -15.24 -10.71 -4.39
N ILE A 27 -15.72 -11.67 -5.20
CA ILE A 27 -17.17 -11.92 -5.36
C ILE A 27 -17.76 -12.64 -4.14
N ASN A 28 -16.99 -13.49 -3.46
CA ASN A 28 -17.47 -14.24 -2.31
C ASN A 28 -16.50 -14.07 -1.15
N LYS A 29 -17.04 -13.87 0.06
CA LYS A 29 -16.26 -13.81 1.29
C LYS A 29 -15.38 -15.06 1.44
N GLY A 30 -14.14 -14.87 1.87
CA GLY A 30 -13.19 -15.95 2.16
C GLY A 30 -12.48 -16.53 0.95
N ARG A 31 -12.74 -16.03 -0.27
CA ARG A 31 -11.90 -16.34 -1.43
C ARG A 31 -10.62 -15.52 -1.38
N THR A 32 -9.53 -16.11 -1.85
CA THR A 32 -8.28 -15.38 -2.08
C THR A 32 -8.52 -14.29 -3.11
N CYS A 33 -8.15 -13.07 -2.75
CA CYS A 33 -8.10 -11.95 -3.67
C CYS A 33 -6.75 -11.93 -4.38
N TYR A 34 -6.76 -11.62 -5.67
CA TYR A 34 -5.56 -11.56 -6.51
C TYR A 34 -5.51 -10.20 -7.20
N THR A 35 -4.39 -9.50 -7.04
CA THR A 35 -4.15 -8.26 -7.76
C THR A 35 -2.65 -7.96 -7.82
N GLN A 36 -2.20 -7.34 -8.90
CA GLN A 36 -0.85 -6.80 -8.95
C GLN A 36 -0.82 -5.47 -8.20
N VAL A 37 -0.04 -5.39 -7.13
CA VAL A 37 0.11 -4.18 -6.32
C VAL A 37 1.39 -3.47 -6.70
N SER A 38 1.27 -2.17 -7.00
CA SER A 38 2.38 -1.25 -7.22
C SER A 38 2.57 -0.37 -6.00
N ILE A 39 3.84 -0.18 -5.62
CA ILE A 39 4.25 0.59 -4.46
C ILE A 39 5.25 1.64 -4.89
N GLU A 40 5.06 2.85 -4.40
CA GLU A 40 6.02 3.94 -4.51
C GLU A 40 6.24 4.55 -3.13
N TRP A 41 7.49 4.83 -2.77
CA TRP A 41 7.81 5.46 -1.51
C TRP A 41 8.86 6.56 -1.68
N HIS A 42 8.79 7.55 -0.80
CA HIS A 42 9.76 8.63 -0.69
C HIS A 42 9.95 9.02 0.78
N LEU A 43 11.19 9.29 1.17
CA LEU A 43 11.58 9.76 2.50
C LEU A 43 12.50 10.99 2.39
N PRO A 44 12.46 11.92 3.36
CA PRO A 44 13.29 13.13 3.33
C PRO A 44 14.80 12.86 3.46
N GLN A 45 15.19 11.70 3.98
CA GLN A 45 16.57 11.32 4.23
C GLN A 45 16.99 10.15 3.37
N THR A 46 18.26 10.14 2.94
CA THR A 46 18.84 9.00 2.25
C THR A 46 19.19 7.94 3.27
N GLY A 47 18.82 6.69 3.00
CA GLY A 47 19.11 5.59 3.91
C GLY A 47 18.89 4.23 3.27
N ASP A 48 18.99 3.23 4.12
CA ASP A 48 18.73 1.84 3.79
C ASP A 48 17.33 1.48 4.27
N TYR A 49 16.45 1.18 3.33
CA TYR A 49 15.03 0.97 3.58
C TYR A 49 14.56 -0.35 3.02
N CYS A 50 13.72 -1.06 3.78
CA CYS A 50 13.17 -2.34 3.38
C CYS A 50 11.66 -2.36 3.53
N LEU A 51 11.00 -2.92 2.53
CA LEU A 51 9.55 -3.09 2.48
C LEU A 51 9.19 -4.50 2.95
N PHE A 52 8.19 -4.62 3.82
CA PHE A 52 7.71 -5.89 4.36
C PHE A 52 6.19 -5.99 4.28
N LEU A 53 5.69 -7.22 4.29
CA LEU A 53 4.33 -7.50 4.76
C LEU A 53 4.36 -7.76 6.26
N ALA A 54 3.40 -7.20 7.00
CA ALA A 54 3.27 -7.44 8.43
C ALA A 54 3.11 -8.94 8.71
N GLY A 55 3.88 -9.44 9.68
CA GLY A 55 3.94 -10.86 10.03
C GLY A 55 4.98 -11.68 9.25
N LEU A 56 5.58 -11.14 8.18
CA LEU A 56 6.69 -11.78 7.48
C LEU A 56 8.03 -11.21 7.96
N SER A 57 9.01 -12.10 8.13
CA SER A 57 10.39 -11.73 8.48
C SER A 57 11.25 -11.37 7.27
N GLU A 58 10.89 -11.88 6.09
CA GLU A 58 11.62 -11.63 4.84
C GLU A 58 11.09 -10.35 4.18
N PRO A 59 11.98 -9.42 3.75
CA PRO A 59 11.56 -8.24 3.02
C PRO A 59 11.09 -8.61 1.61
N LEU A 60 10.09 -7.88 1.11
CA LEU A 60 9.71 -7.92 -0.30
C LEU A 60 10.81 -7.32 -1.18
N ALA A 61 11.38 -6.19 -0.73
CA ALA A 61 12.44 -5.48 -1.40
C ALA A 61 13.21 -4.59 -0.43
N CYS A 62 14.48 -4.33 -0.73
CA CYS A 62 15.31 -3.38 0.00
C CYS A 62 16.04 -2.46 -0.97
N TRP A 63 16.21 -1.20 -0.56
CA TRP A 63 16.98 -0.20 -1.28
C TRP A 63 18.09 0.32 -0.37
N GLN A 64 19.30 0.43 -0.90
CA GLN A 64 20.47 0.93 -0.17
C GLN A 64 20.84 2.33 -0.63
N ASN A 65 21.11 3.22 0.32
CA ASN A 65 21.47 4.62 0.08
C ASN A 65 20.51 5.31 -0.91
N ARG A 66 19.20 5.17 -0.70
CA ARG A 66 18.15 5.78 -1.53
C ARG A 66 17.21 6.65 -0.69
N GLN A 67 16.59 7.63 -1.33
CA GLN A 67 15.52 8.46 -0.75
C GLN A 67 14.13 8.08 -1.28
N GLN A 68 14.08 7.21 -2.29
CA GLN A 68 12.85 6.78 -2.93
C GLN A 68 13.04 5.41 -3.58
N GLY A 69 11.94 4.74 -3.84
CA GLY A 69 11.93 3.45 -4.53
C GLY A 69 10.55 3.07 -5.00
N ASN A 70 10.51 2.07 -5.89
CA ASN A 70 9.28 1.48 -6.37
C ASN A 70 9.38 -0.04 -6.35
N TRP A 71 8.25 -0.71 -6.16
CA TRP A 71 8.16 -2.16 -6.14
C TRP A 71 6.81 -2.63 -6.67
N GLN A 72 6.79 -3.80 -7.30
CA GLN A 72 5.56 -4.44 -7.75
C GLN A 72 5.59 -5.91 -7.36
N PHE A 73 4.45 -6.43 -6.90
CA PHE A 73 4.30 -7.84 -6.59
C PHE A 73 2.85 -8.30 -6.78
N GLU A 74 2.69 -9.61 -6.92
CA GLU A 74 1.37 -10.23 -6.97
C GLU A 74 0.85 -10.41 -5.53
N PHE A 75 -0.18 -9.67 -5.18
CA PHE A 75 -0.88 -9.85 -3.91
C PHE A 75 -1.85 -11.01 -4.02
N SER A 76 -1.74 -11.95 -3.10
CA SER A 76 -2.63 -13.11 -2.99
C SER A 76 -2.99 -13.36 -1.53
N SER A 77 -4.18 -12.95 -1.12
CA SER A 77 -4.66 -13.17 0.25
C SER A 77 -6.18 -13.12 0.35
N SER A 78 -6.74 -13.89 1.27
CA SER A 78 -8.15 -13.78 1.67
C SER A 78 -8.40 -12.74 2.75
N THR A 79 -7.35 -12.12 3.29
CA THR A 79 -7.41 -11.13 4.38
C THR A 79 -6.57 -9.90 4.07
N SER A 80 -6.97 -8.75 4.61
CA SER A 80 -6.17 -7.52 4.52
C SER A 80 -4.77 -7.72 5.09
N THR A 81 -3.79 -7.03 4.51
CA THR A 81 -2.39 -7.11 4.95
C THR A 81 -1.76 -5.73 4.95
N THR A 82 -1.00 -5.43 6.00
CA THR A 82 -0.29 -4.15 6.12
C THR A 82 1.11 -4.24 5.51
N LEU A 83 1.43 -3.32 4.61
CA LEU A 83 2.78 -3.04 4.15
C LEU A 83 3.50 -2.15 5.16
N LEU A 84 4.76 -2.45 5.43
CA LEU A 84 5.62 -1.72 6.35
C LEU A 84 6.90 -1.31 5.63
N LEU A 85 7.19 -0.01 5.56
CA LEU A 85 8.50 0.50 5.17
C LEU A 85 9.33 0.70 6.44
N LYS A 86 10.47 0.00 6.52
CA LYS A 86 11.31 -0.02 7.71
C LYS A 86 12.73 0.46 7.43
N GLN A 87 13.36 1.01 8.47
CA GLN A 87 14.80 1.20 8.56
C GLN A 87 15.32 0.39 9.76
N GLY A 88 16.05 -0.69 9.48
CA GLY A 88 16.33 -1.70 10.50
C GLY A 88 15.03 -2.29 11.06
N ASN A 89 14.80 -2.11 12.36
CA ASN A 89 13.58 -2.59 13.04
C ASN A 89 12.49 -1.52 13.21
N GLU A 90 12.79 -0.26 12.88
CA GLU A 90 11.85 0.85 13.01
C GLU A 90 10.88 0.87 11.83
N VAL A 91 9.58 1.00 12.11
CA VAL A 91 8.55 1.21 11.09
C VAL A 91 8.41 2.72 10.86
N LEU A 92 8.75 3.18 9.65
CA LEU A 92 8.68 4.59 9.29
C LEU A 92 7.32 4.95 8.69
N LEU A 93 6.79 4.08 7.83
CA LEU A 93 5.51 4.26 7.14
C LEU A 93 4.80 2.92 7.02
N SER A 94 3.47 2.96 6.96
CA SER A 94 2.64 1.78 6.77
C SER A 94 1.40 2.09 5.93
N GLN A 95 0.97 1.12 5.12
CA GLN A 95 -0.25 1.22 4.33
C GLN A 95 -0.93 -0.15 4.27
N GLU A 96 -2.26 -0.20 4.38
CA GLU A 96 -3.01 -1.46 4.32
C GLU A 96 -3.50 -1.75 2.89
N ILE A 97 -3.33 -2.99 2.45
CA ILE A 97 -4.06 -3.54 1.30
C ILE A 97 -5.33 -4.20 1.85
N GLN A 98 -6.48 -3.62 1.55
CA GLN A 98 -7.77 -4.05 2.09
C GLN A 98 -8.44 -5.08 1.21
N VAL A 99 -8.83 -6.23 1.77
CA VAL A 99 -9.62 -7.24 1.06
C VAL A 99 -11.10 -7.04 1.35
N ASN A 100 -11.85 -6.63 0.32
CA ASN A 100 -13.29 -6.41 0.36
C ASN A 100 -14.05 -7.52 -0.40
N TRP A 101 -15.33 -7.70 -0.10
CA TRP A 101 -16.22 -8.62 -0.82
C TRP A 101 -17.52 -7.93 -1.26
N VAL A 102 -18.02 -8.29 -2.43
CA VAL A 102 -19.32 -7.80 -2.94
C VAL A 102 -20.37 -8.89 -2.80
N TYR A 103 -21.51 -8.59 -2.19
CA TYR A 103 -22.63 -9.53 -2.09
C TYR A 103 -23.53 -9.40 -3.33
N GLU A 104 -23.59 -10.43 -4.18
CA GLU A 104 -24.59 -10.46 -5.25
C GLU A 104 -25.91 -10.99 -4.68
N SER A 105 -26.90 -10.10 -4.57
CA SER A 105 -28.23 -10.43 -4.07
C SER A 105 -28.86 -11.53 -4.93
N GLN A 106 -29.26 -12.64 -4.29
CA GLN A 106 -30.02 -13.73 -4.90
C GLN A 106 -31.18 -13.15 -5.73
N ARG A 107 -31.12 -13.33 -7.06
CA ARG A 107 -32.19 -12.98 -8.00
C ARG A 107 -33.49 -13.61 -7.49
N ARG A 108 -34.39 -12.81 -6.89
CA ARG A 108 -35.69 -13.31 -6.39
C ARG A 108 -36.39 -13.99 -7.56
N LYS A 109 -36.60 -15.31 -7.48
CA LYS A 109 -37.45 -16.03 -8.43
C LYS A 109 -38.83 -15.37 -8.41
N ARG A 110 -39.18 -14.71 -9.51
CA ARG A 110 -40.50 -14.10 -9.69
C ARG A 110 -41.47 -15.25 -9.95
N ASN A 111 -42.13 -15.73 -8.90
CA ASN A 111 -43.25 -16.64 -9.06
C ASN A 111 -44.37 -15.86 -9.76
N TRP A 112 -44.58 -16.14 -11.04
CA TRP A 112 -45.82 -15.76 -11.70
C TRP A 112 -46.94 -16.51 -10.97
N ARG A 113 -47.93 -15.78 -10.48
CA ARG A 113 -49.26 -16.34 -10.21
C ARG A 113 -50.18 -15.57 -11.14
N LEU A 114 -50.77 -16.30 -12.09
CA LEU A 114 -51.88 -15.80 -12.92
C LEU A 114 -53.11 -15.80 -12.02
N PHE A 115 -53.75 -14.64 -11.87
CA PHE A 115 -55.11 -14.54 -11.35
C PHE A 115 -56.05 -14.42 -12.53
#